data_AF-A0A7S2D928-F1
#
_entry.id   AF-A0A7S2D928-F1
#
_cell.length_a   1.000
_cell.length_b   1.000
_cell.length_c   1.000
_cell.angle_alpha   90.00
_cell.angle_beta   90.00
_cell.angle_gamma   90.00
#
_symmetry.space_group_name_H-M   'P 1'
#
loop_
_entity.id
_entity.type
_entity.pdbx_description
1 polymer ?
#
loop_
_entity_poly.entity_id
_entity_poly.type
_entity_poly.pdbx_seq_one_letter_code
_entity_poly.pdbx_strand_id
1 'polypeptide(L)'
;MALLGRATLALLLAGGDALLAHRGQAEDLSCLCLNWADVYKADSGHNVQCGQGMELFSTMDGMNIGLDSHVKNKVALAKSSMTASAALEKLKGTATYKRFCTDFFMKAKFNYCMNKRFMMTAEQVHSSKGSWCYVSSKCKLPAPYAVPVEGTNVMAKMCSPQVFDMPLNKMLMEDEAKVAETLHLDQGMLAGHAYIWKDMLVRDVTDVDIDLIGNLQEGKDGTFIMSEQDHFAPRWVVRKGSVYEHTYDNTTGVWTVKCKRDCYA
;
A
#
# COMPACT_ATOMS: atom_id res chain seq x y z
N MET A 1 10.52 18.66 78.04
CA MET A 1 9.81 17.37 78.18
C MET A 1 9.29 17.02 76.80
N ALA A 2 9.97 16.12 76.08
CA ALA A 2 9.55 14.71 75.85
C ALA A 2 8.43 14.62 74.79
N LEU A 3 8.41 13.79 73.75
CA LEU A 3 9.21 12.66 73.22
C LEU A 3 8.78 12.55 71.73
N LEU A 4 9.69 12.62 70.76
CA LEU A 4 10.09 11.50 69.87
C LEU A 4 9.01 10.44 69.58
N GLY A 5 8.57 10.38 68.32
CA GLY A 5 7.84 9.27 67.73
C GLY A 5 8.00 9.23 66.21
N ARG A 6 9.18 8.80 65.73
CA ARG A 6 9.45 8.53 64.32
C ARG A 6 8.79 7.20 63.93
N ALA A 7 7.81 7.24 63.03
CA ALA A 7 7.35 6.06 62.30
C ALA A 7 8.05 6.02 60.94
N THR A 8 9.07 5.17 60.83
CA THR A 8 9.78 4.85 59.59
C THR A 8 8.92 3.89 58.78
N LEU A 9 8.25 4.37 57.74
CA LEU A 9 7.60 3.51 56.76
C LEU A 9 8.62 3.17 55.66
N ALA A 10 9.24 2.01 55.77
CA ALA A 10 10.06 1.42 54.71
C ALA A 10 9.11 0.83 53.65
N LEU A 11 8.92 1.55 52.54
CA LEU A 11 8.24 0.99 51.37
C LEU A 11 9.29 0.25 50.52
N LEU A 12 9.15 -1.08 50.49
CA LEU A 12 9.92 -2.01 49.68
C LEU A 12 9.76 -1.66 48.19
N LEU A 13 10.85 -1.17 47.57
CA LEU A 13 11.05 -1.23 46.13
C LEU A 13 11.33 -2.69 45.75
N ALA A 14 10.29 -3.49 45.61
CA ALA A 14 10.39 -4.82 45.01
C ALA A 14 10.36 -4.67 43.49
N GLY A 15 11.43 -5.18 42.87
CA GLY A 15 11.71 -5.05 41.45
C GLY A 15 10.63 -5.64 40.56
N GLY A 16 10.52 -5.00 39.40
CA GLY A 16 9.68 -5.40 38.29
C GLY A 16 10.02 -4.55 37.09
N ASP A 17 11.32 -4.31 36.86
CA ASP A 17 11.82 -3.92 35.54
C ASP A 17 11.53 -5.07 34.59
N ALA A 18 10.28 -5.13 34.10
CA ALA A 18 9.96 -5.73 32.82
C ALA A 18 10.59 -4.83 31.75
N LEU A 19 11.92 -4.81 31.73
CA LEU A 19 12.71 -4.44 30.57
C LEU A 19 12.22 -5.39 29.48
N LEU A 20 11.35 -4.87 28.62
CA LEU A 20 11.08 -5.39 27.29
C LEU A 20 12.44 -5.54 26.62
N ALA A 21 13.04 -6.71 26.80
CA ALA A 21 14.09 -7.22 25.95
C ALA A 21 13.44 -7.42 24.59
N HIS A 22 13.29 -6.34 23.83
CA HIS A 22 13.26 -6.38 22.38
C HIS A 22 14.62 -6.90 21.96
N ARG A 23 14.73 -8.22 22.07
CA ARG A 23 15.80 -9.06 21.60
C ARG A 23 16.07 -8.60 20.17
N GLY A 24 17.23 -7.96 19.98
CA GLY A 24 17.78 -7.66 18.67
C GLY A 24 18.02 -8.96 17.93
N GLN A 25 16.95 -9.56 17.40
CA GLN A 25 17.08 -10.52 16.33
C GLN A 25 17.73 -9.74 15.20
N ALA A 26 18.94 -10.16 14.83
CA ALA A 26 19.53 -9.75 13.57
C ALA A 26 18.45 -9.92 12.52
N GLU A 27 17.97 -8.81 11.98
CA GLU A 27 16.82 -8.82 11.11
C GLU A 27 17.12 -9.75 9.94
N ASP A 28 16.18 -10.64 9.65
CA ASP A 28 16.29 -11.47 8.47
C ASP A 28 16.15 -10.54 7.26
N LEU A 29 17.28 -10.06 6.74
CA LEU A 29 17.35 -9.17 5.59
C LEU A 29 16.63 -9.76 4.38
N SER A 30 16.44 -11.08 4.33
CA SER A 30 15.69 -11.73 3.27
C SER A 30 14.19 -11.43 3.29
N CYS A 31 13.67 -10.93 4.42
CA CYS A 31 12.30 -10.46 4.58
C CYS A 31 12.13 -8.97 4.31
N LEU A 32 13.18 -8.23 3.94
CA LEU A 32 13.02 -6.84 3.48
C LEU A 32 12.33 -6.81 2.12
N CYS A 33 11.48 -5.82 1.91
CA CYS A 33 10.81 -5.63 0.62
C CYS A 33 11.84 -5.41 -0.49
N LEU A 34 11.69 -6.17 -1.57
CA LEU A 34 12.45 -6.05 -2.79
C LEU A 34 11.93 -4.86 -3.61
N ASN A 35 12.80 -4.35 -4.50
CA ASN A 35 12.43 -3.33 -5.46
C ASN A 35 11.42 -3.91 -6.48
N TRP A 36 10.29 -3.23 -6.67
CA TRP A 36 9.23 -3.70 -7.57
C TRP A 36 9.71 -3.88 -9.00
N ALA A 37 10.40 -2.90 -9.60
CA ALA A 37 10.89 -3.02 -10.96
C ALA A 37 11.88 -4.18 -11.13
N ASP A 38 12.74 -4.43 -10.13
CA ASP A 38 13.77 -5.47 -10.21
C ASP A 38 13.19 -6.89 -10.19
N VAL A 39 12.11 -7.16 -9.46
CA VAL A 39 11.54 -8.51 -9.41
C VAL A 39 11.01 -9.00 -10.77
N TYR A 40 10.67 -8.08 -11.68
CA TYR A 40 10.17 -8.41 -13.01
C TYR A 40 11.27 -8.53 -14.08
N LYS A 41 12.50 -8.09 -13.79
CA LYS A 41 13.60 -8.19 -14.77
C LYS A 41 14.07 -9.63 -14.89
N ALA A 42 14.38 -10.05 -16.11
CA ALA A 42 14.87 -11.40 -16.37
C ALA A 42 16.28 -11.64 -15.77
N ASP A 43 17.11 -10.60 -15.69
CA ASP A 43 18.49 -10.66 -15.22
C ASP A 43 18.64 -10.57 -13.69
N SER A 44 17.58 -10.20 -12.95
CA SER A 44 17.59 -10.19 -11.48
C SER A 44 17.53 -11.60 -10.88
N GLY A 45 17.21 -12.61 -11.71
CA GLY A 45 16.98 -13.98 -11.27
C GLY A 45 15.66 -14.19 -10.52
N HIS A 46 14.85 -13.14 -10.36
CA HIS A 46 13.53 -13.25 -9.72
C HIS A 46 12.46 -13.77 -10.69
N ASN A 47 12.47 -13.30 -11.94
CA ASN A 47 11.58 -13.76 -13.01
C ASN A 47 10.09 -13.73 -12.67
N VAL A 48 9.67 -12.76 -11.84
CA VAL A 48 8.24 -12.56 -11.56
C VAL A 48 7.56 -12.05 -12.82
N GLN A 49 6.39 -12.57 -13.13
CA GLN A 49 5.46 -12.00 -14.10
C GLN A 49 4.39 -11.21 -13.34
N CYS A 50 4.09 -10.00 -13.79
CA CYS A 50 3.03 -9.20 -13.18
C CYS A 50 1.69 -9.98 -13.18
N GLY A 51 0.98 -9.94 -12.06
CA GLY A 51 -0.24 -10.71 -11.83
C GLY A 51 -0.01 -12.09 -11.21
N GLN A 52 1.24 -12.48 -10.95
CA GLN A 52 1.54 -13.66 -10.11
C GLN A 52 1.40 -13.38 -8.61
N GLY A 53 1.48 -12.12 -8.19
CA GLY A 53 1.20 -11.69 -6.83
C GLY A 53 -0.18 -11.05 -6.73
N MET A 54 -0.29 -10.01 -5.91
CA MET A 54 -1.57 -9.33 -5.67
C MET A 54 -1.74 -8.03 -6.50
N GLU A 55 -0.94 -7.81 -7.55
CA GLU A 55 -0.96 -6.56 -8.34
C GLU A 55 -2.32 -6.29 -8.98
N LEU A 56 -3.01 -7.36 -9.38
CA LEU A 56 -4.27 -7.32 -10.11
C LEU A 56 -5.47 -7.72 -9.23
N PHE A 57 -5.33 -7.63 -7.91
CA PHE A 57 -6.38 -8.06 -6.98
C PHE A 57 -7.71 -7.33 -7.22
N SER A 58 -7.67 -5.99 -7.41
CA SER A 58 -8.88 -5.19 -7.65
C SER A 58 -9.56 -5.48 -9.00
N THR A 59 -8.78 -5.74 -10.05
CA THR A 59 -9.33 -6.00 -11.39
C THR A 59 -10.00 -7.37 -11.46
N MET A 60 -9.55 -8.33 -10.66
CA MET A 60 -10.14 -9.67 -10.59
C MET A 60 -11.41 -9.74 -9.75
N ASP A 61 -11.60 -8.87 -8.75
CA ASP A 61 -12.79 -8.91 -7.88
C ASP A 61 -14.07 -8.46 -8.60
N GLY A 62 -13.94 -7.55 -9.57
CA GLY A 62 -15.05 -7.07 -10.42
C GLY A 62 -15.36 -7.97 -11.62
N MET A 63 -14.44 -8.86 -12.01
CA MET A 63 -14.74 -9.85 -13.03
C MET A 63 -15.56 -10.97 -12.39
N ASN A 64 -16.83 -11.12 -12.80
CA ASN A 64 -17.68 -12.27 -12.48
C ASN A 64 -17.18 -13.55 -13.18
N ILE A 65 -15.93 -13.98 -12.90
CA ILE A 65 -15.31 -15.14 -13.55
C ILE A 65 -15.85 -16.48 -12.99
N GLY A 66 -17.03 -16.50 -12.35
CA GLY A 66 -17.62 -17.71 -11.76
C GLY A 66 -16.72 -18.40 -10.71
N LEU A 67 -15.76 -17.66 -10.16
CA LEU A 67 -14.78 -18.16 -9.21
C LEU A 67 -15.38 -18.05 -7.80
N ASP A 68 -15.58 -19.22 -7.17
CA ASP A 68 -16.08 -19.36 -5.80
C ASP A 68 -15.35 -18.40 -4.85
N SER A 69 -16.10 -17.74 -3.98
CA SER A 69 -15.63 -16.90 -2.88
C SER A 69 -14.46 -17.48 -2.07
N HIS A 70 -14.36 -18.81 -1.92
CA HIS A 70 -13.23 -19.49 -1.26
C HIS A 70 -11.96 -19.51 -2.12
N VAL A 71 -12.11 -19.43 -3.44
CA VAL A 71 -11.02 -19.37 -4.42
C VAL A 71 -10.56 -17.92 -4.61
N LYS A 72 -11.40 -16.91 -4.41
CA LYS A 72 -11.01 -15.48 -4.45
C LYS A 72 -9.88 -15.13 -3.46
N ASN A 73 -9.86 -15.75 -2.28
CA ASN A 73 -8.79 -15.57 -1.30
C ASN A 73 -7.54 -16.44 -1.57
N LYS A 74 -7.64 -17.47 -2.42
CA LYS A 74 -6.51 -18.35 -2.80
C LYS A 74 -5.91 -18.01 -4.18
N VAL A 75 -6.66 -17.35 -5.07
CA VAL A 75 -6.24 -17.02 -6.45
C VAL A 75 -5.29 -15.84 -6.54
N ALA A 76 -5.28 -14.96 -5.54
CA ALA A 76 -4.28 -13.89 -5.46
C ALA A 76 -2.85 -14.40 -5.18
N LEU A 77 -2.67 -15.70 -4.94
CA LEU A 77 -1.40 -16.27 -4.47
C LEU A 77 -1.02 -17.62 -5.06
N ALA A 78 -1.82 -18.21 -5.97
CA ALA A 78 -1.49 -19.52 -6.50
C ALA A 78 -1.88 -19.65 -7.98
N LYS A 79 -0.85 -19.77 -8.83
CA LYS A 79 -0.92 -20.34 -10.18
C LYS A 79 -1.41 -21.80 -10.17
N SER A 80 -1.61 -22.42 -9.01
CA SER A 80 -2.13 -23.79 -8.91
C SER A 80 -3.59 -23.95 -9.40
N SER A 81 -4.32 -22.86 -9.66
CA SER A 81 -5.56 -22.95 -10.44
C SER A 81 -5.24 -22.61 -11.90
N MET A 82 -5.42 -23.58 -12.81
CA MET A 82 -5.37 -23.37 -14.27
C MET A 82 -6.18 -22.15 -14.74
N THR A 83 -7.15 -21.68 -13.95
CA THR A 83 -7.94 -20.49 -14.24
C THR A 83 -7.18 -19.18 -14.07
N ALA A 84 -6.21 -19.08 -13.14
CA ALA A 84 -5.48 -17.84 -12.87
C ALA A 84 -4.47 -17.52 -13.98
N SER A 85 -3.74 -18.53 -14.46
CA SER A 85 -2.83 -18.38 -15.62
C SER A 85 -3.61 -18.03 -16.89
N ALA A 86 -4.72 -18.71 -17.17
CA ALA A 86 -5.57 -18.40 -18.31
C ALA A 86 -6.20 -16.99 -18.22
N ALA A 87 -6.62 -16.54 -17.04
CA ALA A 87 -7.12 -15.19 -16.83
C ALA A 87 -6.01 -14.15 -17.05
N LEU A 88 -4.79 -14.42 -16.57
CA LEU A 88 -3.64 -13.55 -16.79
C LEU A 88 -3.30 -13.42 -18.28
N GLU A 89 -3.28 -14.53 -19.03
CA GLU A 89 -3.07 -14.51 -20.48
C GLU A 89 -4.14 -13.68 -21.22
N LYS A 90 -5.40 -13.70 -20.76
CA LYS A 90 -6.45 -12.83 -21.32
C LYS A 90 -6.27 -11.35 -21.00
N LEU A 91 -5.66 -11.04 -19.85
CA LEU A 91 -5.36 -9.66 -19.48
C LEU A 91 -4.16 -9.12 -20.24
N LYS A 92 -3.17 -9.95 -20.58
CA LYS A 92 -2.01 -9.53 -21.38
C LYS A 92 -2.46 -8.89 -22.69
N GLY A 93 -1.91 -7.72 -22.98
CA GLY A 93 -2.28 -6.92 -24.16
C GLY A 93 -3.50 -6.00 -23.98
N THR A 94 -4.24 -6.11 -22.87
CA THR A 94 -5.31 -5.14 -22.56
C THR A 94 -4.75 -3.81 -22.07
N ALA A 95 -5.54 -2.74 -22.19
CA ALA A 95 -5.19 -1.42 -21.62
C ALA A 95 -4.99 -1.49 -20.10
N THR A 96 -5.78 -2.32 -19.41
CA THR A 96 -5.65 -2.56 -17.96
C THR A 96 -4.31 -3.17 -17.59
N TYR A 97 -3.89 -4.23 -18.28
CA TYR A 97 -2.58 -4.84 -18.04
C TYR A 97 -1.45 -3.87 -18.35
N LYS A 98 -1.54 -3.13 -19.47
CA LYS A 98 -0.55 -2.11 -19.81
C LYS A 98 -0.43 -1.07 -18.68
N ARG A 99 -1.56 -0.56 -18.17
CA ARG A 99 -1.59 0.46 -17.10
C ARG A 99 -1.01 -0.04 -15.78
N PHE A 100 -1.48 -1.18 -15.27
CA PHE A 100 -1.01 -1.70 -13.98
C PHE A 100 0.39 -2.31 -14.07
N CYS A 101 0.59 -3.22 -15.01
CA CYS A 101 1.83 -3.99 -15.09
C CYS A 101 2.95 -3.20 -15.78
N THR A 102 2.76 -2.90 -17.07
CA THR A 102 3.84 -2.35 -17.90
C THR A 102 4.21 -0.92 -17.51
N ASP A 103 3.23 -0.08 -17.22
CA ASP A 103 3.45 1.35 -16.99
C ASP A 103 3.65 1.71 -15.52
N PHE A 104 3.27 0.84 -14.58
CA PHE A 104 3.39 1.12 -13.15
C PHE A 104 4.30 0.11 -12.42
N PHE A 105 3.84 -1.11 -12.14
CA PHE A 105 4.59 -2.08 -11.32
C PHE A 105 5.99 -2.39 -11.87
N MET A 106 6.10 -2.62 -13.18
CA MET A 106 7.39 -2.93 -13.82
C MET A 106 8.35 -1.73 -13.91
N LYS A 107 7.86 -0.51 -13.67
CA LYS A 107 8.67 0.72 -13.65
C LYS A 107 8.91 1.25 -12.24
N ALA A 108 8.20 0.75 -11.23
CA ALA A 108 8.27 1.21 -9.85
C ALA A 108 9.63 0.87 -9.21
N LYS A 109 10.59 1.78 -9.27
CA LYS A 109 11.94 1.60 -8.70
C LYS A 109 11.99 1.93 -7.20
N PHE A 110 11.08 1.37 -6.42
CA PHE A 110 11.06 1.46 -4.97
C PHE A 110 10.64 0.13 -4.34
N ASN A 111 10.69 0.04 -3.02
CA ASN A 111 10.32 -1.15 -2.25
C ASN A 111 9.24 -0.89 -1.19
N TYR A 112 8.52 0.23 -1.28
CA TYR A 112 7.37 0.52 -0.43
C TYR A 112 6.27 -0.54 -0.59
N CYS A 113 5.55 -0.80 0.50
CA CYS A 113 4.41 -1.70 0.46
C CYS A 113 3.18 -1.01 -0.11
N MET A 114 2.50 -1.67 -1.03
CA MET A 114 1.29 -1.15 -1.66
C MET A 114 0.05 -1.78 -1.04
N ASN A 115 -1.05 -1.04 -0.93
CA ASN A 115 -2.32 -1.61 -0.54
C ASN A 115 -2.67 -2.76 -1.48
N LYS A 116 -3.13 -3.86 -0.89
CA LYS A 116 -3.56 -5.05 -1.63
C LYS A 116 -4.65 -4.72 -2.66
N ARG A 117 -5.57 -3.83 -2.29
CA ARG A 117 -6.66 -3.36 -3.15
C ARG A 117 -6.33 -1.95 -3.64
N PHE A 118 -6.29 -1.80 -4.96
CA PHE A 118 -6.31 -0.51 -5.64
C PHE A 118 -7.68 0.16 -5.48
N MET A 119 -7.68 1.47 -5.19
CA MET A 119 -8.86 2.31 -4.99
C MET A 119 -9.85 1.73 -3.97
N MET A 120 -9.32 1.39 -2.80
CA MET A 120 -10.12 0.81 -1.71
C MET A 120 -11.06 1.87 -1.10
N THR A 121 -12.37 1.61 -1.03
CA THR A 121 -13.32 2.49 -0.33
C THR A 121 -13.21 2.35 1.18
N ALA A 122 -13.79 3.30 1.93
CA ALA A 122 -13.86 3.29 3.39
C ALA A 122 -14.41 1.95 3.93
N GLU A 123 -15.49 1.45 3.34
CA GLU A 123 -16.15 0.20 3.74
C GLU A 123 -15.24 -1.01 3.49
N GLN A 124 -14.41 -0.96 2.44
CA GLN A 124 -13.49 -2.01 2.06
C GLN A 124 -12.22 -2.03 2.91
N VAL A 125 -11.91 -0.95 3.64
CA VAL A 125 -10.76 -0.87 4.54
C VAL A 125 -10.74 -2.06 5.48
N HIS A 126 -11.90 -2.51 5.98
CA HIS A 126 -11.96 -3.61 6.94
C HIS A 126 -11.72 -4.99 6.33
N SER A 127 -12.17 -5.23 5.10
CA SER A 127 -12.10 -6.54 4.43
C SER A 127 -10.84 -6.73 3.59
N SER A 128 -10.22 -5.63 3.16
CA SER A 128 -9.05 -5.63 2.28
C SER A 128 -7.81 -5.07 3.00
N LYS A 129 -7.77 -5.19 4.34
CA LYS A 129 -6.67 -4.68 5.16
C LYS A 129 -5.32 -5.21 4.70
N GLY A 130 -4.38 -4.29 4.70
CA GLY A 130 -2.96 -4.59 4.60
C GLY A 130 -2.36 -4.10 3.29
N SER A 131 -1.10 -3.76 3.41
CA SER A 131 -0.21 -3.57 2.28
C SER A 131 0.67 -4.80 2.13
N TRP A 132 1.28 -4.95 0.96
CA TRP A 132 2.12 -6.08 0.65
C TRP A 132 3.29 -5.65 -0.23
N CYS A 133 4.31 -6.51 -0.30
CA CYS A 133 5.47 -6.36 -1.17
C CYS A 133 6.04 -7.74 -1.54
N TYR A 134 7.00 -7.76 -2.45
CA TYR A 134 7.81 -8.95 -2.69
C TYR A 134 9.00 -9.03 -1.74
N VAL A 135 9.36 -10.23 -1.31
CA VAL A 135 10.55 -10.53 -0.51
C VAL A 135 11.28 -11.75 -1.06
N SER A 136 12.51 -12.03 -0.61
CA SER A 136 13.23 -13.24 -1.02
C SER A 136 12.51 -14.50 -0.51
N SER A 137 12.55 -15.59 -1.27
CA SER A 137 12.10 -16.93 -0.81
C SER A 137 12.89 -17.49 0.37
N LYS A 138 14.01 -16.84 0.73
CA LYS A 138 14.74 -17.15 1.96
C LYS A 138 14.01 -16.65 3.21
N CYS A 139 13.10 -15.68 3.08
CA CYS A 139 12.32 -15.15 4.20
C CYS A 139 11.53 -16.26 4.88
N LYS A 140 11.69 -16.39 6.19
CA LYS A 140 11.10 -17.50 6.97
C LYS A 140 9.75 -17.17 7.61
N LEU A 141 9.08 -16.13 7.15
CA LEU A 141 7.74 -15.80 7.61
C LEU A 141 6.75 -16.91 7.21
N PRO A 142 5.94 -17.43 8.15
CA PRO A 142 4.97 -18.45 7.84
C PRO A 142 3.78 -17.86 7.07
N ALA A 143 3.02 -18.72 6.39
CA ALA A 143 1.71 -18.34 5.89
C ALA A 143 0.78 -17.94 7.07
N PRO A 144 -0.13 -16.95 6.90
CA PRO A 144 -0.40 -16.22 5.67
C PRO A 144 0.49 -14.96 5.46
N TYR A 145 1.51 -14.74 6.30
CA TYR A 145 2.30 -13.50 6.29
C TYR A 145 3.26 -13.41 5.11
N ALA A 146 3.77 -14.54 4.61
CA ALA A 146 4.46 -14.61 3.34
C ALA A 146 4.04 -15.88 2.60
N VAL A 147 3.79 -15.75 1.30
CA VAL A 147 3.36 -16.88 0.46
C VAL A 147 4.24 -16.96 -0.79
N PRO A 148 4.76 -18.16 -1.13
CA PRO A 148 5.61 -18.33 -2.32
C PRO A 148 4.93 -17.91 -3.60
N VAL A 149 5.69 -17.26 -4.48
CA VAL A 149 5.24 -16.95 -5.84
C VAL A 149 5.74 -18.06 -6.76
N GLU A 150 4.81 -18.86 -7.28
CA GLU A 150 5.12 -20.10 -8.01
C GLU A 150 6.07 -19.86 -9.20
N GLY A 151 7.08 -20.71 -9.33
CA GLY A 151 8.09 -20.64 -10.40
C GLY A 151 9.13 -19.54 -10.24
N THR A 152 9.20 -18.88 -9.08
CA THR A 152 10.13 -17.79 -8.79
C THR A 152 10.94 -18.05 -7.51
N ASN A 153 11.90 -17.19 -7.21
CA ASN A 153 12.65 -17.20 -5.94
C ASN A 153 12.20 -16.09 -4.97
N VAL A 154 10.95 -15.62 -5.10
CA VAL A 154 10.37 -14.59 -4.23
C VAL A 154 9.09 -15.09 -3.53
N MET A 155 8.67 -14.35 -2.51
CA MET A 155 7.39 -14.52 -1.82
C MET A 155 6.63 -13.19 -1.84
N ALA A 156 5.31 -13.25 -1.86
CA ALA A 156 4.46 -12.09 -1.57
C ALA A 156 4.25 -12.02 -0.06
N LYS A 157 4.71 -10.94 0.57
CA LYS A 157 4.66 -10.71 2.01
C LYS A 157 3.62 -9.66 2.36
N MET A 158 2.77 -9.94 3.34
CA MET A 158 1.93 -8.93 4.00
C MET A 158 2.81 -8.05 4.89
N CYS A 159 2.78 -6.75 4.63
CA CYS A 159 3.66 -5.83 5.32
C CYS A 159 3.19 -5.56 6.75
N SER A 160 4.15 -5.40 7.64
CA SER A 160 3.93 -5.08 9.04
C SER A 160 4.86 -3.96 9.49
N PRO A 161 4.36 -2.95 10.24
CA PRO A 161 5.21 -1.89 10.78
C PRO A 161 6.33 -2.40 11.69
N GLN A 162 6.24 -3.65 12.16
CA GLN A 162 7.20 -4.25 13.09
C GLN A 162 8.52 -4.68 12.43
N VAL A 163 8.59 -4.75 11.09
CA VAL A 163 9.74 -5.29 10.34
C VAL A 163 10.31 -4.29 9.32
N PHE A 164 10.31 -3.00 9.68
CA PHE A 164 10.81 -1.89 8.85
C PHE A 164 10.14 -1.72 7.48
N ASP A 165 8.98 -2.37 7.29
CA ASP A 165 8.17 -2.14 6.11
C ASP A 165 7.64 -0.71 6.11
N MET A 166 7.87 0.00 5.00
CA MET A 166 7.33 1.33 4.79
C MET A 166 6.13 1.24 3.85
N PRO A 167 4.91 1.15 4.38
CA PRO A 167 3.72 1.17 3.54
C PRO A 167 3.50 2.55 2.94
N LEU A 168 3.09 2.57 1.68
CA LEU A 168 2.90 3.79 0.89
C LEU A 168 1.87 4.72 1.54
N ASN A 169 0.85 4.17 2.20
CA ASN A 169 -0.17 4.92 2.93
C ASN A 169 0.35 5.68 4.18
N LYS A 170 1.60 5.46 4.57
CA LYS A 170 2.26 6.23 5.65
C LYS A 170 3.18 7.30 5.11
N MET A 171 3.50 7.30 3.82
CA MET A 171 4.27 8.35 3.16
C MET A 171 3.57 9.70 3.28
N LEU A 172 4.35 10.79 3.36
CA LEU A 172 3.80 12.14 3.20
C LEU A 172 3.36 12.33 1.75
N MET A 173 2.32 13.12 1.51
CA MET A 173 1.74 13.25 0.16
C MET A 173 2.74 13.88 -0.81
N GLU A 174 3.56 14.80 -0.32
CA GLU A 174 4.64 15.45 -1.05
C GLU A 174 5.71 14.45 -1.47
N ASP A 175 6.08 13.55 -0.56
CA ASP A 175 7.11 12.55 -0.83
C ASP A 175 6.59 11.53 -1.85
N GLU A 176 5.32 11.15 -1.75
CA GLU A 176 4.67 10.29 -2.74
C GLU A 176 4.62 10.98 -4.12
N ALA A 177 4.19 12.24 -4.17
CA ALA A 177 4.18 13.03 -5.40
C ALA A 177 5.57 13.14 -6.03
N LYS A 178 6.59 13.42 -5.23
CA LYS A 178 8.00 13.44 -5.68
C LYS A 178 8.43 12.07 -6.19
N VAL A 179 8.01 10.97 -5.56
CA VAL A 179 8.32 9.60 -6.03
C VAL A 179 7.73 9.37 -7.41
N ALA A 180 6.45 9.70 -7.65
CA ALA A 180 5.87 9.51 -8.97
C ALA A 180 6.50 10.40 -10.03
N GLU A 181 6.78 11.67 -9.72
CA GLU A 181 7.48 12.59 -10.63
C GLU A 181 8.87 12.06 -10.99
N THR A 182 9.68 11.72 -9.97
CA THR A 182 11.07 11.26 -10.13
C THR A 182 11.16 9.95 -10.92
N LEU A 183 10.19 9.06 -10.74
CA LEU A 183 10.17 7.75 -11.38
C LEU A 183 9.30 7.72 -12.64
N HIS A 184 8.69 8.84 -13.02
CA HIS A 184 7.74 8.96 -14.13
C HIS A 184 6.61 7.92 -14.06
N LEU A 185 6.02 7.77 -12.87
CA LEU A 185 4.88 6.89 -12.62
C LEU A 185 3.57 7.69 -12.66
N ASP A 186 2.46 7.02 -12.96
CA ASP A 186 1.14 7.63 -12.82
C ASP A 186 0.83 7.86 -11.32
N GLN A 187 0.74 9.12 -10.92
CA GLN A 187 0.45 9.50 -9.53
C GLN A 187 -0.90 8.97 -9.04
N GLY A 188 -1.90 8.85 -9.92
CA GLY A 188 -3.19 8.25 -9.55
C GLY A 188 -3.09 6.75 -9.27
N MET A 189 -2.19 6.05 -9.95
CA MET A 189 -1.88 4.65 -9.65
C MET A 189 -1.21 4.52 -8.28
N LEU A 190 -0.27 5.41 -7.97
CA LEU A 190 0.40 5.45 -6.67
C LEU A 190 -0.62 5.75 -5.56
N ALA A 191 -1.41 6.81 -5.72
CA ALA A 191 -2.42 7.24 -4.75
C ALA A 191 -3.51 6.17 -4.56
N GLY A 192 -3.95 5.51 -5.62
CA GLY A 192 -4.93 4.43 -5.52
C GLY A 192 -4.38 3.18 -4.82
N HIS A 193 -3.06 2.97 -4.77
CA HIS A 193 -2.42 1.94 -3.95
C HIS A 193 -2.00 2.43 -2.56
N ALA A 194 -2.14 3.73 -2.26
CA ALA A 194 -1.80 4.32 -0.98
C ALA A 194 -3.04 4.60 -0.12
N TYR A 195 -4.09 5.18 -0.71
CA TYR A 195 -5.14 5.84 0.06
C TYR A 195 -6.50 5.19 -0.06
N ILE A 196 -7.39 5.62 0.83
CA ILE A 196 -8.81 5.35 0.70
C ILE A 196 -9.34 6.17 -0.47
N TRP A 197 -10.07 5.54 -1.37
CA TRP A 197 -10.66 6.20 -2.52
C TRP A 197 -12.08 6.68 -2.22
N LYS A 198 -12.41 7.87 -2.72
CA LYS A 198 -13.76 8.43 -2.75
C LYS A 198 -14.11 8.87 -4.16
N ASP A 199 -15.18 8.32 -4.72
CA ASP A 199 -15.70 8.67 -6.04
C ASP A 199 -16.42 10.02 -5.99
N MET A 200 -15.68 11.10 -6.26
CA MET A 200 -16.23 12.45 -6.39
C MET A 200 -15.42 13.23 -7.41
N LEU A 201 -16.09 14.10 -8.16
CA LEU A 201 -15.40 15.13 -8.94
C LEU A 201 -14.94 16.22 -7.98
N VAL A 202 -13.70 16.69 -8.16
CA VAL A 202 -13.12 17.74 -7.32
C VAL A 202 -13.98 19.00 -7.26
N ARG A 203 -14.63 19.38 -8.36
CA ARG A 203 -15.53 20.55 -8.42
C ARG A 203 -16.76 20.44 -7.49
N ASP A 204 -17.10 19.22 -7.07
CA ASP A 204 -18.24 18.94 -6.20
C ASP A 204 -17.81 18.74 -4.74
N VAL A 205 -16.51 18.84 -4.42
CA VAL A 205 -15.97 18.73 -3.06
C VAL A 205 -16.11 20.08 -2.36
N THR A 206 -16.77 20.08 -1.21
CA THR A 206 -16.93 21.27 -0.36
C THR A 206 -15.89 21.32 0.77
N ASP A 207 -15.72 22.47 1.42
CA ASP A 207 -14.88 22.56 2.63
C ASP A 207 -15.39 21.64 3.76
N VAL A 208 -16.70 21.43 3.85
CA VAL A 208 -17.30 20.49 4.80
C VAL A 208 -16.84 19.07 4.50
N ASP A 209 -16.76 18.67 3.22
CA ASP A 209 -16.23 17.36 2.84
C ASP A 209 -14.76 17.20 3.23
N ILE A 210 -13.94 18.23 2.99
CA ILE A 210 -12.52 18.23 3.35
C ILE A 210 -12.35 18.06 4.86
N ASP A 211 -13.11 18.81 5.66
CA ASP A 211 -13.06 18.74 7.11
C ASP A 211 -13.56 17.38 7.63
N LEU A 212 -14.64 16.84 7.04
CA LEU A 212 -15.12 15.49 7.37
C LEU A 212 -14.05 14.44 7.06
N ILE A 213 -13.48 14.46 5.86
CA ILE A 213 -12.42 13.54 5.43
C ILE A 213 -11.20 13.66 6.35
N GLY A 214 -10.77 14.88 6.67
CA GLY A 214 -9.62 15.13 7.54
C GLY A 214 -9.81 14.66 8.98
N ASN A 215 -11.04 14.69 9.48
CA ASN A 215 -11.38 14.32 10.86
C ASN A 215 -11.73 12.83 11.05
N LEU A 216 -12.10 12.11 9.99
CA LEU A 216 -12.34 10.68 10.06
C LEU A 216 -11.03 9.92 10.35
N GLN A 217 -11.08 8.85 11.15
CA GLN A 217 -9.90 8.01 11.39
C GLN A 217 -9.34 7.41 10.10
N GLU A 218 -10.20 7.24 9.09
CA GLU A 218 -9.88 6.90 7.71
C GLU A 218 -8.94 7.93 7.06
N GLY A 219 -9.08 9.21 7.38
CA GLY A 219 -8.21 10.30 6.91
C GLY A 219 -6.81 10.34 7.53
N LYS A 220 -6.50 9.49 8.54
CA LYS A 220 -5.12 9.40 9.08
C LYS A 220 -4.13 8.93 8.04
N ASP A 221 -4.59 8.09 7.12
CA ASP A 221 -3.76 7.49 6.07
C ASP A 221 -3.89 8.23 4.74
N GLY A 222 -4.80 9.21 4.62
CA GLY A 222 -5.05 10.00 3.42
C GLY A 222 -6.25 9.46 2.62
N THR A 223 -6.91 10.36 1.90
CA THR A 223 -8.05 10.04 1.01
C THR A 223 -7.78 10.56 -0.38
N PHE A 224 -7.85 9.68 -1.36
CA PHE A 224 -7.75 9.99 -2.78
C PHE A 224 -9.14 10.23 -3.38
N ILE A 225 -9.38 11.46 -3.80
CA ILE A 225 -10.61 11.90 -4.45
C ILE A 225 -10.38 11.90 -5.96
N MET A 226 -11.11 11.04 -6.66
CA MET A 226 -11.11 10.93 -8.11
C MET A 226 -12.44 10.37 -8.55
N SER A 227 -13.02 10.86 -9.65
CA SER A 227 -14.22 10.26 -10.21
C SER A 227 -13.95 9.42 -11.44
N GLU A 228 -14.68 8.31 -11.57
CA GLU A 228 -14.72 7.52 -12.81
C GLU A 228 -15.51 8.24 -13.93
N GLN A 229 -16.31 9.26 -13.60
CA GLN A 229 -17.06 10.04 -14.60
C GLN A 229 -16.13 10.84 -15.54
N ASP A 230 -14.97 11.25 -15.04
CA ASP A 230 -13.95 11.95 -15.82
C ASP A 230 -12.56 11.56 -15.32
N HIS A 231 -11.93 10.61 -16.02
CA HIS A 231 -10.62 10.08 -15.67
C HIS A 231 -9.50 11.13 -15.80
N PHE A 232 -9.72 12.25 -16.49
CA PHE A 232 -8.74 13.30 -16.72
C PHE A 232 -9.03 14.59 -15.94
N ALA A 233 -10.16 14.65 -15.22
CA ALA A 233 -10.44 15.73 -14.28
C ALA A 233 -9.35 15.83 -13.20
N PRO A 234 -9.18 17.02 -12.59
CA PRO A 234 -8.34 17.18 -11.42
C PRO A 234 -8.73 16.17 -10.33
N ARG A 235 -7.71 15.65 -9.64
CA ARG A 235 -7.86 14.68 -8.56
C ARG A 235 -7.23 15.25 -7.32
N TRP A 236 -7.78 14.98 -6.14
CA TRP A 236 -7.21 15.46 -4.90
C TRP A 236 -6.71 14.33 -4.04
N VAL A 237 -5.65 14.58 -3.27
CA VAL A 237 -5.33 13.79 -2.09
C VAL A 237 -5.47 14.68 -0.86
N VAL A 238 -6.30 14.24 0.08
CA VAL A 238 -6.64 14.98 1.30
C VAL A 238 -6.11 14.22 2.51
N ARG A 239 -5.34 14.90 3.37
CA ARG A 239 -4.84 14.30 4.62
C ARG A 239 -4.74 15.37 5.71
N LYS A 240 -5.49 15.20 6.80
CA LYS A 240 -5.52 16.12 7.95
C LYS A 240 -5.70 17.60 7.55
N GLY A 241 -6.58 17.86 6.59
CA GLY A 241 -6.85 19.21 6.08
C GLY A 241 -5.92 19.69 4.96
N SER A 242 -4.73 19.09 4.81
CA SER A 242 -3.85 19.37 3.67
C SER A 242 -4.44 18.77 2.39
N VAL A 243 -4.42 19.53 1.29
CA VAL A 243 -4.95 19.12 -0.01
C VAL A 243 -3.90 19.30 -1.10
N TYR A 244 -3.63 18.23 -1.83
CA TYR A 244 -2.76 18.21 -3.01
C TYR A 244 -3.60 17.95 -4.24
N GLU A 245 -3.50 18.83 -5.23
CA GLU A 245 -4.22 18.71 -6.48
C GLU A 245 -3.32 18.10 -7.55
N HIS A 246 -3.84 17.06 -8.20
CA HIS A 246 -3.22 16.38 -9.32
C HIS A 246 -3.96 16.78 -10.59
N THR A 247 -3.25 17.40 -11.55
CA THR A 247 -3.83 17.83 -12.82
C THR A 247 -3.09 17.18 -13.97
N TYR A 248 -3.85 16.57 -14.89
CA TYR A 248 -3.30 15.95 -16.08
C TYR A 248 -2.94 17.01 -17.13
N ASP A 249 -1.70 17.00 -17.60
CA ASP A 249 -1.27 17.80 -18.72
C ASP A 249 -1.41 16.99 -20.02
N ASN A 250 -2.40 17.36 -20.84
CA ASN A 250 -2.67 16.70 -22.13
C ASN A 250 -1.52 16.83 -23.14
N THR A 251 -0.62 17.80 -22.97
CA THR A 251 0.52 18.02 -23.88
C THR A 251 1.67 17.09 -23.57
N THR A 252 1.99 16.91 -22.29
CA THR A 252 3.08 16.04 -21.84
C THR A 252 2.62 14.61 -21.55
N GLY A 253 1.32 14.40 -21.32
CA GLY A 253 0.77 13.13 -20.88
C GLY A 253 1.13 12.79 -19.42
N VAL A 254 1.51 13.79 -18.63
CA VAL A 254 2.00 13.63 -17.26
C VAL A 254 1.04 14.30 -16.27
N TRP A 255 0.94 13.72 -15.07
CA TRP A 255 0.24 14.33 -13.95
C TRP A 255 1.17 15.30 -13.20
N THR A 256 0.69 16.52 -12.96
CA THR A 256 1.40 17.53 -12.14
C THR A 256 0.74 17.61 -10.77
N VAL A 257 1.54 17.77 -9.72
CA VAL A 257 1.04 17.90 -8.34
C VAL A 257 1.30 19.30 -7.81
N LYS A 258 0.28 19.91 -7.20
CA LYS A 258 0.39 21.23 -6.57
C LYS A 258 -0.26 21.22 -5.20
N CYS A 259 0.36 21.92 -4.25
CA CYS A 259 -0.30 22.23 -3.00
C CYS A 259 -1.52 23.12 -3.26
N LYS A 260 -2.68 22.74 -2.71
CA LYS A 260 -3.93 23.50 -2.83
C LYS A 260 -4.33 24.17 -1.52
N ARG A 261 -4.13 23.51 -0.37
CA ARG A 261 -4.54 23.98 0.96
C ARG A 261 -3.67 23.36 2.05
N ASP A 262 -3.24 24.18 3.02
CA ASP A 262 -2.62 23.78 4.29
C ASP A 262 -1.50 22.71 4.19
N CYS A 263 -0.70 22.73 3.11
CA CYS A 263 0.42 21.81 2.94
C CYS A 263 1.62 22.27 3.76
N TYR A 264 2.39 21.33 4.28
CA TYR A 264 3.61 21.63 5.02
C TYR A 264 4.76 21.88 4.02
N ALA A 265 5.60 22.87 4.31
CA ALA A 265 6.80 23.18 3.54
C ALA A 265 8.00 22.36 4.03
#